data_AF-A0A942Q0F0-F1
#
_entry.id   AF-A0A942Q0F0-F1
#
_cell.length_a   1.000
_cell.length_b   1.000
_cell.length_c   1.000
_cell.angle_alpha   90.00
_cell.angle_beta   90.00
_cell.angle_gamma   90.00
#
_symmetry.space_group_name_H-M   'P 1'
#
loop_
_entity.id
_entity.type
_entity.pdbx_description
1 polymer ?
#
loop_
_entity_poly.entity_id
_entity_poly.type
_entity_poly.pdbx_seq_one_letter_code
_entity_poly.pdbx_strand_id
1 'polypeptide(L)'
;MAPNLRPRRSMLYIPGSVPRYLEKSRELPVDSLILDLEDPVLPELKETARANVVAALAQGGYGKRELVVRVNSLKSPWGRDDIQALAKTAVDAILLPRVESRQDVLDGLAALDAAGGSDKAVMVRIESPLGVLHAEEIAAASERIVSLVIGTSDLTNELHARVMQERLPMLHSLSHCLLAARAYGRSVIDGIHTELKDMHAFEYACRLARDLGFDGKSLIHPYQIPYANDAFTPKQAHVDHARRIIAALADANAAGRGVVMVDGRMVENPHVEEARRTLALYEMIQK
;
A
#
# COMPACT_ATOMS: atom_id res chain seq x y z
N MET A 1 3.45 -4.34 -18.57
CA MET A 1 2.84 -4.81 -17.30
C MET A 1 3.73 -4.32 -16.17
N ALA A 2 3.16 -3.68 -15.13
CA ALA A 2 3.93 -3.27 -13.97
C ALA A 2 4.58 -4.52 -13.34
N PRO A 3 5.92 -4.59 -13.22
CA PRO A 3 6.63 -5.83 -12.90
C PRO A 3 6.32 -6.46 -11.54
N ASN A 4 5.48 -5.85 -10.69
CA ASN A 4 5.12 -6.33 -9.35
C ASN A 4 3.62 -6.08 -9.02
N LEU A 5 2.69 -6.46 -9.89
CA LEU A 5 1.26 -6.39 -9.56
C LEU A 5 0.94 -7.35 -8.40
N ARG A 6 0.61 -6.80 -7.23
CA ARG A 6 0.19 -7.54 -6.03
C ARG A 6 -1.08 -6.89 -5.47
N PRO A 7 -2.13 -7.65 -5.12
CA PRO A 7 -3.30 -7.09 -4.44
C PRO A 7 -2.89 -6.45 -3.10
N ARG A 8 -3.34 -5.23 -2.85
CA ARG A 8 -3.11 -4.49 -1.61
C ARG A 8 -4.37 -3.76 -1.15
N ARG A 9 -5.55 -4.35 -1.40
CA ARG A 9 -6.87 -3.74 -1.11
C ARG A 9 -6.98 -3.32 0.35
N SER A 10 -6.44 -4.18 1.23
CA SER A 10 -6.40 -4.01 2.67
C SER A 10 -4.99 -4.25 3.20
N MET A 11 -4.45 -3.26 3.92
CA MET A 11 -3.15 -3.37 4.61
C MET A 11 -3.32 -3.13 6.12
N LEU A 12 -3.43 -4.19 6.91
CA LEU A 12 -3.77 -4.07 8.34
C LEU A 12 -2.52 -3.92 9.21
N TYR A 13 -2.47 -2.83 9.99
CA TYR A 13 -1.48 -2.64 11.05
C TYR A 13 -1.72 -3.61 12.22
N ILE A 14 -0.64 -4.28 12.65
CA ILE A 14 -0.62 -5.20 13.79
C ILE A 14 0.51 -4.78 14.74
N PRO A 15 0.21 -4.30 15.96
CA PRO A 15 1.26 -3.95 16.92
C PRO A 15 2.16 -5.13 17.26
N GLY A 16 3.47 -5.00 17.01
CA GLY A 16 4.47 -6.04 17.28
C GLY A 16 4.65 -6.36 18.77
N SER A 17 4.26 -5.43 19.64
CA SER A 17 4.27 -5.61 21.10
C SER A 17 3.18 -6.56 21.62
N VAL A 18 2.25 -7.00 20.77
CA VAL A 18 1.08 -7.81 21.19
C VAL A 18 1.07 -9.16 20.45
N PRO A 19 1.76 -10.21 20.98
CA PRO A 19 1.89 -11.51 20.31
C PRO A 19 0.58 -12.16 19.88
N ARG A 20 -0.47 -12.05 20.71
CA ARG A 20 -1.81 -12.58 20.37
C ARG A 20 -2.40 -11.98 19.09
N TYR A 21 -2.02 -10.75 18.72
CA TYR A 21 -2.50 -10.12 17.47
C TYR A 21 -1.68 -10.60 16.27
N LEU A 22 -0.37 -10.83 16.44
CA LEU A 22 0.49 -11.45 15.42
C LEU A 22 0.02 -12.87 15.07
N GLU A 23 -0.46 -13.62 16.07
CA GLU A 23 -1.00 -14.96 15.87
C GLU A 23 -2.35 -14.93 15.14
N LYS A 24 -3.31 -14.15 15.64
CA LYS A 24 -4.65 -14.04 15.04
C LYS A 24 -4.64 -13.51 13.61
N SER A 25 -3.66 -12.67 13.26
CA SER A 25 -3.60 -12.07 11.93
C SER A 25 -3.32 -13.07 10.80
N ARG A 26 -2.81 -14.27 11.11
CA ARG A 26 -2.62 -15.38 10.17
C ARG A 26 -3.90 -15.85 9.48
N GLU A 27 -5.05 -15.65 10.14
CA GLU A 27 -6.34 -16.15 9.66
C GLU A 27 -7.17 -15.06 8.97
N LEU A 28 -6.79 -13.78 9.10
CA LEU A 28 -7.59 -12.66 8.61
C LEU A 28 -7.61 -12.60 7.08
N PRO A 29 -8.74 -12.31 6.41
CA PRO A 29 -8.83 -12.23 4.95
C PRO A 29 -8.30 -10.88 4.42
N VAL A 30 -7.06 -10.56 4.77
CA VAL A 30 -6.37 -9.31 4.44
C VAL A 30 -5.30 -9.55 3.38
N ASP A 31 -5.05 -8.58 2.51
CA ASP A 31 -4.02 -8.70 1.46
C ASP A 31 -2.61 -8.54 2.04
N SER A 32 -2.41 -7.53 2.89
CA SER A 32 -1.12 -7.25 3.54
C SER A 32 -1.26 -7.06 5.05
N LEU A 33 -0.26 -7.52 5.80
CA LEU A 33 -0.09 -7.27 7.23
C LEU A 33 1.10 -6.35 7.42
N ILE A 34 0.89 -5.22 8.11
CA ILE A 34 1.95 -4.32 8.54
C ILE A 34 2.24 -4.61 10.01
N LEU A 35 3.27 -5.41 10.28
CA LEU A 35 3.73 -5.69 11.64
C LEU A 35 4.49 -4.46 12.13
N ASP A 36 3.98 -3.83 13.18
CA ASP A 36 4.33 -2.46 13.51
C ASP A 36 5.25 -2.36 14.73
N LEU A 37 6.40 -1.72 14.56
CA LEU A 37 7.37 -1.45 15.61
C LEU A 37 7.38 0.02 16.04
N GLU A 38 6.61 0.90 15.40
CA GLU A 38 6.70 2.34 15.55
C GLU A 38 5.59 2.92 16.47
N ASP A 39 4.76 3.87 16.02
CA ASP A 39 3.87 4.67 16.89
C ASP A 39 3.05 3.90 17.95
N PRO A 40 2.42 2.74 17.67
CA PRO A 40 1.60 2.04 18.66
C PRO A 40 2.42 1.23 19.69
N VAL A 41 3.75 1.24 19.61
CA VAL A 41 4.65 0.53 20.52
C VAL A 41 5.31 1.53 21.46
N LEU A 42 5.12 1.34 22.77
CA LEU A 42 5.78 2.15 23.80
C LEU A 42 7.32 1.97 23.73
N PRO A 43 8.11 3.02 24.03
CA PRO A 43 9.58 2.98 23.97
C PRO A 43 10.21 1.76 24.67
N GLU A 44 9.73 1.43 25.88
CA GLU A 44 10.20 0.31 26.70
C GLU A 44 9.83 -1.07 26.14
N LEU A 45 8.91 -1.12 25.17
CA LEU A 45 8.47 -2.35 24.51
C LEU A 45 9.09 -2.53 23.11
N LYS A 46 9.91 -1.59 22.62
CA LYS A 46 10.46 -1.62 21.25
C LYS A 46 11.29 -2.87 20.97
N GLU A 47 12.19 -3.21 21.88
CA GLU A 47 13.05 -4.40 21.74
C GLU A 47 12.23 -5.69 21.80
N THR A 48 11.30 -5.79 22.75
CA THR A 48 10.38 -6.92 22.87
C THR A 48 9.50 -7.06 21.62
N ALA A 49 8.96 -5.95 21.09
CA ALA A 49 8.17 -5.94 19.88
C ALA A 49 8.96 -6.43 18.66
N ARG A 50 10.22 -5.98 18.52
CA ARG A 50 11.13 -6.46 17.47
C ARG A 50 11.35 -7.96 17.57
N ALA A 51 11.64 -8.47 18.78
CA ALA A 51 11.84 -9.90 19.01
C ALA A 51 10.58 -10.71 18.66
N ASN A 52 9.40 -10.24 19.06
CA ASN A 52 8.12 -10.86 18.73
C ASN A 52 7.88 -10.92 17.22
N VAL A 53 8.13 -9.82 16.50
CA VAL A 53 7.96 -9.77 15.04
C VAL A 53 8.92 -10.73 14.34
N VAL A 54 10.19 -10.77 14.73
CA VAL A 54 11.16 -11.72 14.18
C VAL A 54 10.73 -13.16 14.43
N ALA A 55 10.29 -13.48 15.65
CA ALA A 55 9.81 -14.81 16.00
C ALA A 55 8.55 -15.19 15.19
N ALA A 56 7.61 -14.25 15.01
CA ALA A 56 6.40 -14.48 14.23
C ALA A 56 6.70 -14.71 12.75
N LEU A 57 7.63 -13.95 12.16
CA LEU A 57 8.10 -14.13 10.78
C LEU A 57 8.78 -15.49 10.61
N ALA A 58 9.61 -15.91 11.56
CA ALA A 58 10.28 -17.22 11.54
C ALA A 58 9.28 -18.38 11.68
N GLN A 59 8.24 -18.22 12.51
CA GLN A 59 7.17 -19.20 12.67
C GLN A 59 6.31 -19.34 11.40
N GLY A 60 6.13 -18.25 10.64
CA GLY A 60 5.34 -18.24 9.42
C GLY A 60 3.84 -18.42 9.67
N GLY A 61 3.17 -19.13 8.76
CA GLY A 61 1.72 -19.39 8.84
C GLY A 61 0.83 -18.29 8.26
N TYR A 62 1.39 -17.32 7.54
CA TYR A 62 0.64 -16.19 6.96
C TYR A 62 0.04 -16.46 5.57
N GLY A 63 0.29 -17.63 4.99
CA GLY A 63 -0.22 -17.99 3.65
C GLY A 63 0.35 -17.08 2.57
N LYS A 64 -0.52 -16.50 1.73
CA LYS A 64 -0.14 -15.63 0.60
C LYS A 64 -0.05 -14.15 0.95
N ARG A 65 -0.39 -13.79 2.19
CA ARG A 65 -0.45 -12.40 2.65
C ARG A 65 0.91 -11.74 2.51
N GLU A 66 0.92 -10.49 2.08
CA GLU A 66 2.13 -9.68 2.08
C GLU A 66 2.53 -9.32 3.51
N LEU A 67 3.75 -9.64 3.89
CA LEU A 67 4.32 -9.33 5.19
C LEU A 67 5.19 -8.09 5.06
N VAL A 68 4.68 -7.00 5.63
CA VAL A 68 5.37 -5.71 5.71
C VAL A 68 5.73 -5.48 7.17
N VAL A 69 6.92 -4.95 7.44
CA VAL A 69 7.28 -4.50 8.79
C VAL A 69 7.53 -3.00 8.77
N ARG A 70 6.76 -2.25 9.55
CA ARG A 70 7.03 -0.83 9.78
C ARG A 70 8.07 -0.71 10.88
N VAL A 71 9.26 -0.24 10.49
CA VAL A 71 10.37 -0.01 11.41
C VAL A 71 10.22 1.35 12.08
N ASN A 72 10.97 1.60 13.15
CA ASN A 72 11.11 2.94 13.68
C ASN A 72 11.92 3.82 12.73
N SER A 73 11.76 5.14 12.84
CA SER A 73 12.59 6.10 12.10
C SER A 73 14.08 5.82 12.32
N LEU A 74 14.89 5.94 11.27
CA LEU A 74 16.36 5.81 11.36
C LEU A 74 17.02 6.88 12.22
N LYS A 75 16.30 7.98 12.47
CA LYS A 75 16.72 9.06 13.38
C LYS A 75 16.47 8.69 14.85
N SER A 76 15.70 7.63 15.11
CA SER A 76 15.45 7.11 16.46
C SER A 76 16.53 6.11 16.91
N PRO A 77 16.65 5.83 18.22
CA PRO A 77 17.55 4.81 18.74
C PRO A 77 17.25 3.38 18.24
N TRP A 78 16.05 3.10 17.73
CA TRP A 78 15.59 1.73 17.42
C TRP A 78 15.66 1.36 15.93
N GLY A 79 15.58 2.34 15.02
CA GLY A 79 15.34 2.06 13.59
C GLY A 79 16.44 1.23 12.91
N ARG A 80 17.71 1.46 13.28
CA ARG A 80 18.84 0.70 12.72
C ARG A 80 18.84 -0.76 13.20
N ASP A 81 18.53 -0.98 14.47
CA ASP A 81 18.43 -2.33 15.03
C ASP A 81 17.22 -3.09 14.48
N ASP A 82 16.12 -2.38 14.20
CA ASP A 82 14.96 -2.96 13.51
C ASP A 82 15.37 -3.48 12.13
N ILE A 83 16.05 -2.66 11.33
CA ILE A 83 16.58 -3.08 10.01
C ILE A 83 17.51 -4.28 10.15
N GLN A 84 18.46 -4.23 11.09
CA GLN A 84 19.42 -5.31 11.30
C GLN A 84 18.73 -6.64 11.61
N ALA A 85 17.68 -6.61 12.43
CA ALA A 85 16.93 -7.80 12.81
C ALA A 85 16.07 -8.35 11.66
N LEU A 86 15.62 -7.50 10.75
CA LEU A 86 14.65 -7.85 9.70
C LEU A 86 15.29 -8.18 8.35
N ALA A 87 16.49 -7.68 8.07
CA ALA A 87 17.14 -7.77 6.76
C ALA A 87 17.21 -9.20 6.18
N LYS A 88 17.37 -10.21 7.05
CA LYS A 88 17.49 -11.63 6.66
C LYS A 88 16.24 -12.46 6.95
N THR A 89 15.14 -11.83 7.34
CA THR A 89 13.86 -12.52 7.64
C THR A 89 13.07 -12.78 6.35
N ALA A 90 11.96 -13.51 6.45
CA ALA A 90 11.04 -13.76 5.33
C ALA A 90 10.11 -12.57 5.00
N VAL A 91 10.36 -11.37 5.54
CA VAL A 91 9.55 -10.18 5.25
C VAL A 91 9.58 -9.85 3.74
N ASP A 92 8.43 -9.48 3.18
CA ASP A 92 8.28 -9.05 1.78
C ASP A 92 8.79 -7.62 1.58
N ALA A 93 8.47 -6.71 2.50
CA ALA A 93 8.90 -5.31 2.43
C ALA A 93 9.12 -4.64 3.80
N ILE A 94 10.03 -3.68 3.84
CA ILE A 94 10.22 -2.78 4.98
C ILE A 94 9.49 -1.46 4.72
N LEU A 95 8.59 -1.06 5.61
CA LEU A 95 7.93 0.25 5.55
C LEU A 95 8.76 1.27 6.35
N LEU A 96 9.37 2.21 5.64
CA LEU A 96 10.12 3.33 6.22
C LEU A 96 9.12 4.42 6.64
N PRO A 97 9.04 4.80 7.92
CA PRO A 97 8.17 5.88 8.37
C PRO A 97 8.79 7.24 8.03
N ARG A 98 7.93 8.26 7.97
CA ARG A 98 8.29 9.69 7.95
C ARG A 98 9.37 10.04 6.91
N VAL A 99 9.19 9.56 5.70
CA VAL A 99 10.10 9.81 4.57
C VAL A 99 9.79 11.21 4.02
N GLU A 100 10.79 12.09 4.04
CA GLU A 100 10.63 13.48 3.61
C GLU A 100 11.53 13.85 2.42
N SER A 101 12.45 12.97 2.04
CA SER A 101 13.40 13.23 0.96
C SER A 101 13.84 11.95 0.27
N ARG A 102 14.41 12.10 -0.93
CA ARG A 102 15.16 11.02 -1.59
C ARG A 102 16.25 10.44 -0.68
N GLN A 103 16.93 11.27 0.10
CA GLN A 103 18.04 10.83 0.95
C GLN A 103 17.57 9.92 2.08
N ASP A 104 16.41 10.17 2.69
CA ASP A 104 15.85 9.29 3.73
C ASP A 104 15.62 7.86 3.19
N VAL A 105 15.21 7.74 1.91
CA VAL A 105 15.08 6.43 1.25
C VAL A 105 16.44 5.78 1.05
N LEU A 106 17.42 6.52 0.52
CA LEU A 106 18.77 6.00 0.25
C LEU A 106 19.46 5.54 1.55
N ASP A 107 19.27 6.26 2.65
CA ASP A 107 19.78 5.88 3.96
C ASP A 107 19.14 4.58 4.47
N GLY A 108 17.83 4.41 4.26
CA GLY A 108 17.10 3.16 4.51
C GLY A 108 17.65 1.97 3.73
N LEU A 109 17.88 2.17 2.43
CA LEU A 109 18.45 1.15 1.56
C LEU A 109 19.89 0.81 1.93
N ALA A 110 20.72 1.81 2.22
CA ALA A 110 22.10 1.60 2.65
C ALA A 110 22.18 0.82 3.98
N ALA A 111 21.28 1.11 4.92
CA ALA A 111 21.18 0.35 6.17
C ALA A 111 20.75 -1.10 5.91
N LEU A 112 19.79 -1.34 5.02
CA LEU A 112 19.39 -2.69 4.61
C LEU A 112 20.52 -3.45 3.94
N ASP A 113 21.26 -2.80 3.04
CA ASP A 113 22.38 -3.41 2.32
C ASP A 113 23.50 -3.80 3.30
N ALA A 114 23.84 -2.93 4.25
CA ALA A 114 24.81 -3.21 5.29
C ALA A 114 24.39 -4.39 6.20
N ALA A 115 23.09 -4.55 6.44
CA ALA A 115 22.53 -5.66 7.20
C ALA A 115 22.38 -6.96 6.38
N GLY A 116 22.65 -6.92 5.07
CA GLY A 116 22.57 -8.05 4.15
C GLY A 116 21.18 -8.33 3.57
N GLY A 117 20.31 -7.33 3.52
CA GLY A 117 18.96 -7.39 2.94
C GLY A 117 18.84 -6.61 1.63
N SER A 118 19.81 -6.74 0.72
CA SER A 118 19.86 -5.97 -0.54
C SER A 118 18.77 -6.34 -1.56
N ASP A 119 18.11 -7.47 -1.36
CA ASP A 119 16.98 -7.97 -2.13
C ASP A 119 15.62 -7.48 -1.59
N LYS A 120 15.57 -6.89 -0.38
CA LYS A 120 14.32 -6.49 0.26
C LYS A 120 13.65 -5.33 -0.44
N ALA A 121 12.36 -5.46 -0.75
CA ALA A 121 11.57 -4.32 -1.16
C ALA A 121 11.37 -3.33 -0.01
N VAL A 122 11.09 -2.07 -0.34
CA VAL A 122 10.73 -1.04 0.62
C VAL A 122 9.39 -0.40 0.24
N MET A 123 8.66 -0.01 1.27
CA MET A 123 7.55 0.92 1.16
C MET A 123 7.93 2.21 1.89
N VAL A 124 7.42 3.34 1.43
CA VAL A 124 7.72 4.63 2.02
C VAL A 124 6.44 5.25 2.55
N ARG A 125 6.45 5.67 3.81
CA ARG A 125 5.33 6.39 4.41
C ARG A 125 5.51 7.89 4.16
N ILE A 126 4.57 8.48 3.43
CA ILE A 126 4.51 9.93 3.22
C ILE A 126 3.43 10.49 4.14
N GLU A 127 3.85 11.28 5.11
CA GLU A 127 2.98 11.68 6.22
C GLU A 127 3.23 13.10 6.75
N SER A 128 4.08 13.87 6.05
CA SER A 128 4.33 15.28 6.32
C SER A 128 4.14 16.13 5.07
N PRO A 129 3.89 17.45 5.17
CA PRO A 129 3.82 18.34 4.02
C PRO A 129 5.11 18.32 3.18
N LEU A 130 6.28 18.19 3.82
CA LEU A 130 7.55 18.10 3.12
C LEU A 130 7.66 16.82 2.28
N GLY A 131 7.30 15.67 2.86
CA GLY A 131 7.25 14.41 2.12
C GLY A 131 6.23 14.43 0.98
N VAL A 132 5.12 15.15 1.13
CA VAL A 132 4.16 15.37 0.03
C VAL A 132 4.82 16.17 -1.09
N LEU A 133 5.43 17.31 -0.80
CA LEU A 133 6.06 18.16 -1.82
C LEU A 133 7.23 17.46 -2.54
N HIS A 134 7.90 16.52 -1.86
CA HIS A 134 9.00 15.72 -2.40
C HIS A 134 8.57 14.34 -2.92
N ALA A 135 7.26 14.07 -3.06
CA ALA A 135 6.79 12.74 -3.40
C ALA A 135 7.38 12.20 -4.72
N GLU A 136 7.64 13.08 -5.69
CA GLU A 136 8.29 12.72 -6.96
C GLU A 136 9.71 12.15 -6.75
N GLU A 137 10.58 12.89 -6.07
CA GLU A 137 11.97 12.46 -5.85
C GLU A 137 12.07 11.23 -4.95
N ILE A 138 11.13 11.10 -3.99
CA ILE A 138 11.00 9.93 -3.13
C ILE A 138 10.62 8.70 -3.98
N ALA A 139 9.59 8.81 -4.83
CA ALA A 139 9.15 7.71 -5.69
C ALA A 139 10.19 7.29 -6.74
N ALA A 140 11.03 8.24 -7.17
CA ALA A 140 12.13 8.03 -8.11
C ALA A 140 13.39 7.43 -7.48
N ALA A 141 13.48 7.37 -6.15
CA ALA A 141 14.75 7.12 -5.46
C ALA A 141 15.33 5.71 -5.72
N SER A 142 14.48 4.70 -5.92
CA SER A 142 14.92 3.31 -6.14
C SER A 142 13.82 2.42 -6.71
N GLU A 143 14.22 1.44 -7.53
CA GLU A 143 13.33 0.37 -8.00
C GLU A 143 12.89 -0.60 -6.89
N ARG A 144 13.57 -0.59 -5.74
CA ARG A 144 13.16 -1.36 -4.57
C ARG A 144 11.91 -0.78 -3.89
N ILE A 145 11.50 0.44 -4.23
CA ILE A 145 10.24 1.01 -3.76
C ILE A 145 9.10 0.29 -4.48
N VAL A 146 8.25 -0.40 -3.71
CA VAL A 146 7.06 -1.08 -4.26
C VAL A 146 5.78 -0.31 -3.99
N SER A 147 5.75 0.54 -2.96
CA SER A 147 4.57 1.33 -2.60
C SER A 147 4.88 2.62 -1.86
N LEU A 148 4.07 3.65 -2.13
CA LEU A 148 3.87 4.80 -1.26
C LEU A 148 2.67 4.51 -0.33
N VAL A 149 2.80 4.78 0.96
CA VAL A 149 1.73 4.63 1.95
C VAL A 149 1.46 5.99 2.58
N ILE A 150 0.24 6.50 2.48
CA ILE A 150 -0.05 7.87 2.95
C ILE A 150 -0.41 7.83 4.43
N GLY A 151 0.36 8.50 5.29
CA GLY A 151 0.03 8.69 6.70
C GLY A 151 -0.99 9.81 6.87
N THR A 152 -2.26 9.52 6.63
CA THR A 152 -3.28 10.57 6.53
C THR A 152 -3.58 11.26 7.86
N SER A 153 -3.47 10.55 8.98
CA SER A 153 -3.71 11.11 10.31
C SER A 153 -2.64 12.14 10.69
N ASP A 154 -1.36 11.78 10.51
CA ASP A 154 -0.22 12.66 10.80
C ASP A 154 -0.22 13.87 9.87
N LEU A 155 -0.44 13.64 8.58
CA LEU A 155 -0.52 14.72 7.60
C LEU A 155 -1.67 15.70 7.89
N THR A 156 -2.84 15.21 8.32
CA THR A 156 -3.96 16.08 8.71
C THR A 156 -3.57 16.98 9.88
N ASN A 157 -2.86 16.40 10.87
CA ASN A 157 -2.38 17.15 12.03
C ASN A 157 -1.34 18.20 11.64
N GLU A 158 -0.37 17.85 10.79
CA GLU A 158 0.69 18.77 10.33
C GLU A 158 0.18 19.88 9.42
N LEU A 159 -0.89 19.64 8.67
CA LEU A 159 -1.58 20.68 7.90
C LEU A 159 -2.49 21.56 8.76
N HIS A 160 -2.66 21.24 10.06
CA HIS A 160 -3.66 21.85 10.93
C HIS A 160 -5.07 21.81 10.33
N ALA A 161 -5.35 20.75 9.58
CA ALA A 161 -6.60 20.59 8.84
C ALA A 161 -7.70 19.99 9.71
N ARG A 162 -8.94 20.22 9.31
CA ARG A 162 -10.09 19.52 9.89
C ARG A 162 -10.26 18.17 9.22
N VAL A 163 -10.62 17.16 10.01
CA VAL A 163 -11.08 15.87 9.47
C VAL A 163 -12.45 16.09 8.83
N MET A 164 -12.56 15.82 7.53
CA MET A 164 -13.78 15.99 6.75
C MET A 164 -14.07 14.72 5.95
N GLN A 165 -15.35 14.35 5.83
CA GLN A 165 -15.78 13.19 5.06
C GLN A 165 -15.32 13.25 3.59
N GLU A 166 -15.45 14.43 2.97
CA GLU A 166 -15.03 14.72 1.58
C GLU A 166 -13.50 14.82 1.42
N ARG A 167 -12.74 14.87 2.52
CA ARG A 167 -11.27 14.94 2.54
C ARG A 167 -10.68 16.12 1.75
N LEU A 168 -11.45 17.18 1.50
CA LEU A 168 -11.02 18.36 0.75
C LEU A 168 -9.66 18.92 1.18
N PRO A 169 -9.33 19.06 2.48
CA PRO A 169 -8.02 19.56 2.91
C PRO A 169 -6.84 18.68 2.48
N MET A 170 -7.09 17.41 2.17
CA MET A 170 -6.07 16.43 1.76
C MET A 170 -6.00 16.23 0.25
N LEU A 171 -6.94 16.79 -0.52
CA LEU A 171 -7.11 16.43 -1.94
C LEU A 171 -5.85 16.68 -2.76
N HIS A 172 -5.17 17.81 -2.53
CA HIS A 172 -3.90 18.11 -3.19
C HIS A 172 -2.84 17.07 -2.82
N SER A 173 -2.65 16.80 -1.53
CA SER A 173 -1.64 15.85 -1.07
C SER A 173 -1.85 14.44 -1.60
N LEU A 174 -3.10 13.96 -1.59
CA LEU A 174 -3.45 12.64 -2.12
C LEU A 174 -3.22 12.56 -3.63
N SER A 175 -3.68 13.57 -4.37
CA SER A 175 -3.51 13.64 -5.83
C SER A 175 -2.03 13.74 -6.23
N HIS A 176 -1.25 14.53 -5.50
CA HIS A 176 0.17 14.72 -5.77
C HIS A 176 0.97 13.43 -5.54
N CYS A 177 0.77 12.76 -4.39
CA CYS A 177 1.41 11.48 -4.12
C CYS A 177 0.98 10.37 -5.09
N LEU A 178 -0.29 10.36 -5.52
CA LEU A 178 -0.78 9.46 -6.56
C LEU A 178 -0.04 9.67 -7.89
N LEU A 179 0.05 10.93 -8.35
CA LEU A 179 0.76 11.26 -9.59
C LEU A 179 2.22 10.80 -9.53
N ALA A 180 2.92 11.11 -8.43
CA ALA A 180 4.29 10.66 -8.21
C ALA A 180 4.42 9.13 -8.23
N ALA A 181 3.56 8.42 -7.50
CA ALA A 181 3.56 6.96 -7.49
C ALA A 181 3.40 6.37 -8.91
N ARG A 182 2.43 6.88 -9.67
CA ARG A 182 2.14 6.41 -11.03
C ARG A 182 3.24 6.72 -12.02
N ALA A 183 3.88 7.88 -11.92
CA ALA A 183 5.01 8.26 -12.78
C ALA A 183 6.19 7.28 -12.70
N TYR A 184 6.39 6.65 -11.54
CA TYR A 184 7.46 5.67 -11.30
C TYR A 184 6.95 4.23 -11.12
N GLY A 185 5.71 3.93 -11.54
CA GLY A 185 5.16 2.57 -11.52
C GLY A 185 4.99 1.95 -10.13
N ARG A 186 4.85 2.79 -9.08
CA ARG A 186 4.69 2.38 -7.68
C ARG A 186 3.20 2.21 -7.34
N SER A 187 2.86 1.29 -6.42
CA SER A 187 1.52 1.32 -5.83
C SER A 187 1.37 2.48 -4.87
N VAL A 188 0.12 2.88 -4.59
CA VAL A 188 -0.19 3.93 -3.63
C VAL A 188 -1.34 3.49 -2.75
N ILE A 189 -1.13 3.57 -1.44
CA ILE A 189 -2.03 3.05 -0.42
C ILE A 189 -2.53 4.20 0.42
N ASP A 190 -3.85 4.29 0.54
CA ASP A 190 -4.50 5.32 1.33
C ASP A 190 -4.29 5.10 2.82
N GLY A 191 -4.39 6.17 3.60
CA GLY A 191 -4.11 6.14 5.03
C GLY A 191 -5.22 5.54 5.87
N ILE A 192 -4.99 5.49 7.17
CA ILE A 192 -5.92 4.90 8.13
C ILE A 192 -7.18 5.74 8.31
N HIS A 193 -8.19 5.14 8.94
CA HIS A 193 -9.35 5.85 9.46
C HIS A 193 -9.52 5.48 10.93
N THR A 194 -9.47 6.48 11.80
CA THR A 194 -9.37 6.30 13.25
C THR A 194 -10.72 6.18 13.94
N GLU A 195 -11.79 6.72 13.36
CA GLU A 195 -13.14 6.61 13.92
C GLU A 195 -13.74 5.23 13.63
N LEU A 196 -13.63 4.31 14.58
CA LEU A 196 -14.07 2.93 14.43
C LEU A 196 -15.59 2.76 14.54
N LYS A 197 -16.32 3.76 15.05
CA LYS A 197 -17.79 3.68 15.18
C LYS A 197 -18.51 4.10 13.90
N ASP A 198 -17.87 4.88 13.04
CA ASP A 198 -18.45 5.37 11.80
C ASP A 198 -17.93 4.60 10.57
N MET A 199 -18.49 3.41 10.38
CA MET A 199 -18.13 2.59 9.22
C MET A 199 -18.68 3.15 7.89
N HIS A 200 -19.69 4.02 7.93
CA HIS A 200 -20.17 4.70 6.73
C HIS A 200 -19.13 5.71 6.22
N ALA A 201 -18.55 6.50 7.11
CA ALA A 201 -17.43 7.39 6.76
C ALA A 201 -16.22 6.61 6.26
N PHE A 202 -15.90 5.46 6.88
CA PHE A 202 -14.83 4.59 6.40
C PHE A 202 -15.08 4.06 4.98
N GLU A 203 -16.27 3.51 4.73
CA GLU A 203 -16.64 2.97 3.42
C GLU A 203 -16.58 4.07 2.34
N TYR A 204 -17.12 5.24 2.65
CA TYR A 204 -17.06 6.40 1.77
C TYR A 204 -15.61 6.80 1.46
N ALA A 205 -14.74 6.84 2.46
CA ALA A 205 -13.32 7.12 2.26
C ALA A 205 -12.61 6.07 1.40
N CYS A 206 -12.98 4.79 1.51
CA CYS A 206 -12.46 3.73 0.63
C CYS A 206 -12.86 3.95 -0.83
N ARG A 207 -14.14 4.29 -1.06
CA ARG A 207 -14.67 4.56 -2.42
C ARG A 207 -14.00 5.79 -3.03
N LEU A 208 -13.84 6.87 -2.27
CA LEU A 208 -13.10 8.06 -2.72
C LEU A 208 -11.65 7.73 -3.10
N ALA A 209 -10.93 6.97 -2.26
CA ALA A 209 -9.56 6.58 -2.56
C ALA A 209 -9.46 5.71 -3.82
N ARG A 210 -10.36 4.74 -3.98
CA ARG A 210 -10.48 3.93 -5.21
C ARG A 210 -10.73 4.82 -6.43
N ASP A 211 -11.66 5.76 -6.34
CA ASP A 211 -12.05 6.62 -7.46
C ASP A 211 -10.95 7.63 -7.84
N LEU A 212 -10.15 8.08 -6.88
CA LEU A 212 -8.91 8.80 -7.16
C LEU A 212 -7.88 7.92 -7.88
N GLY A 213 -7.91 6.61 -7.66
CA GLY A 213 -7.02 5.64 -8.31
C GLY A 213 -6.01 5.00 -7.37
N PHE A 214 -6.24 4.99 -6.05
CA PHE A 214 -5.40 4.26 -5.09
C PHE A 214 -5.57 2.73 -5.23
N ASP A 215 -4.52 1.99 -4.86
CA ASP A 215 -4.49 0.52 -4.95
C ASP A 215 -5.13 -0.18 -3.73
N GLY A 216 -5.37 0.57 -2.66
CA GLY A 216 -5.98 0.08 -1.43
C GLY A 216 -5.90 1.05 -0.29
N LYS A 217 -6.18 0.56 0.93
CA LYS A 217 -6.20 1.37 2.15
C LYS A 217 -5.56 0.64 3.32
N SER A 218 -4.78 1.38 4.11
CA SER A 218 -4.25 0.90 5.38
C SER A 218 -5.30 0.93 6.49
N LEU A 219 -5.29 -0.09 7.34
CA LEU A 219 -6.34 -0.39 8.30
C LEU A 219 -5.76 -0.49 9.71
N ILE A 220 -6.58 -0.19 10.71
CA ILE A 220 -6.20 -0.32 12.13
C ILE A 220 -7.10 -1.30 12.89
N HIS A 221 -8.16 -1.81 12.26
CA HIS A 221 -9.08 -2.75 12.89
C HIS A 221 -9.59 -3.81 11.91
N PRO A 222 -9.69 -5.10 12.30
CA PRO A 222 -10.18 -6.17 11.43
C PRO A 222 -11.56 -5.94 10.80
N TYR A 223 -12.46 -5.23 11.51
CA TYR A 223 -13.80 -4.92 10.98
C TYR A 223 -13.78 -3.99 9.75
N GLN A 224 -12.67 -3.34 9.45
CA GLN A 224 -12.49 -2.51 8.26
C GLN A 224 -12.18 -3.34 7.01
N ILE A 225 -11.69 -4.59 7.17
CA ILE A 225 -11.25 -5.45 6.07
C ILE A 225 -12.35 -5.67 5.03
N PRO A 226 -13.59 -6.04 5.39
CA PRO A 226 -14.63 -6.32 4.39
C PRO A 226 -14.94 -5.10 3.51
N TYR A 227 -14.95 -3.91 4.10
CA TYR A 227 -15.26 -2.65 3.40
C TYR A 227 -14.12 -2.23 2.45
N ALA A 228 -12.87 -2.34 2.89
CA ALA A 228 -11.72 -2.08 2.03
C ALA A 228 -11.64 -3.10 0.89
N ASN A 229 -11.76 -4.39 1.20
CA ASN A 229 -11.78 -5.44 0.19
C ASN A 229 -12.93 -5.25 -0.80
N ASP A 230 -14.14 -4.89 -0.34
CA ASP A 230 -15.27 -4.61 -1.24
C ASP A 230 -14.95 -3.45 -2.19
N ALA A 231 -14.49 -2.31 -1.65
CA ALA A 231 -14.23 -1.12 -2.44
C ALA A 231 -13.18 -1.36 -3.54
N PHE A 232 -12.07 -2.00 -3.19
CA PHE A 232 -10.93 -2.17 -4.09
C PHE A 232 -10.93 -3.47 -4.90
N THR A 233 -11.95 -4.34 -4.74
CA THR A 233 -12.12 -5.51 -5.62
C THR A 233 -12.87 -5.11 -6.89
N PRO A 234 -12.33 -5.37 -8.09
CA PRO A 234 -13.07 -5.20 -9.33
C PRO A 234 -14.39 -5.98 -9.29
N LYS A 235 -15.51 -5.29 -9.51
CA LYS A 235 -16.83 -5.93 -9.53
C LYS A 235 -16.99 -6.76 -10.80
N GLN A 236 -17.86 -7.78 -10.76
CA GLN A 236 -18.09 -8.69 -11.89
C GLN A 236 -18.42 -7.96 -13.19
N ALA A 237 -19.23 -6.90 -13.12
CA ALA A 237 -19.56 -6.07 -14.28
C ALA A 237 -18.31 -5.43 -14.94
N HIS A 238 -17.32 -5.00 -14.15
CA HIS A 238 -16.06 -4.45 -14.67
C HIS A 238 -15.17 -5.54 -15.27
N VAL A 239 -15.15 -6.73 -14.67
CA VAL A 239 -14.42 -7.91 -15.20
C VAL A 239 -15.00 -8.32 -16.55
N ASP A 240 -16.31 -8.40 -16.68
CA ASP A 240 -16.97 -8.78 -17.93
C ASP A 240 -16.78 -7.71 -19.01
N HIS A 241 -16.83 -6.43 -18.64
CA HIS A 241 -16.52 -5.32 -19.55
C HIS A 241 -15.05 -5.36 -20.02
N ALA A 242 -14.09 -5.63 -19.13
CA ALA A 242 -12.68 -5.79 -19.47
C ALA A 242 -12.46 -6.92 -20.49
N ARG A 243 -13.14 -8.07 -20.32
CA ARG A 243 -13.09 -9.17 -21.31
C ARG A 243 -13.64 -8.75 -22.67
N ARG A 244 -14.75 -8.00 -22.71
CA ARG A 244 -15.34 -7.48 -23.96
C ARG A 244 -14.40 -6.50 -24.66
N ILE A 245 -13.77 -5.58 -23.92
CA ILE A 245 -12.78 -4.63 -24.46
C ILE A 245 -11.65 -5.37 -25.17
N ILE A 246 -11.08 -6.38 -24.50
CA ILE A 246 -9.93 -7.13 -25.04
C ILE A 246 -10.31 -7.87 -26.31
N ALA A 247 -11.45 -8.57 -26.31
CA ALA A 247 -11.93 -9.31 -27.48
C ALA A 247 -12.25 -8.37 -28.65
N ALA A 248 -13.01 -7.30 -28.40
CA ALA A 248 -13.44 -6.38 -29.45
C ALA A 248 -12.27 -5.66 -30.14
N LEU A 249 -11.25 -5.22 -29.39
CA LEU A 249 -10.09 -4.58 -29.99
C LEU A 249 -9.20 -5.60 -30.73
N ALA A 250 -9.12 -6.84 -30.26
CA ALA A 250 -8.42 -7.90 -30.97
C ALA A 250 -9.05 -8.18 -32.35
N ASP A 251 -10.38 -8.29 -32.42
CA ASP A 251 -11.12 -8.48 -33.67
C ASP A 251 -10.98 -7.26 -34.60
N ALA A 252 -11.03 -6.04 -34.05
CA ALA A 252 -10.83 -4.82 -34.83
C ALA A 252 -9.41 -4.74 -35.41
N ASN A 253 -8.39 -5.04 -34.62
CA ASN A 253 -6.99 -5.07 -35.06
C ASN A 253 -6.78 -6.12 -36.16
N ALA A 254 -7.36 -7.32 -36.02
CA ALA A 254 -7.33 -8.35 -37.05
C ALA A 254 -7.99 -7.92 -38.36
N ALA A 255 -9.00 -7.03 -38.28
CA ALA A 255 -9.65 -6.39 -39.42
C ALA A 255 -8.96 -5.10 -39.91
N GLY A 256 -7.76 -4.77 -39.40
CA GLY A 256 -6.99 -3.59 -39.81
C GLY A 256 -7.45 -2.27 -39.21
N ARG A 257 -8.24 -2.27 -38.13
CA ARG A 257 -8.71 -1.08 -37.41
C ARG A 257 -8.04 -0.97 -36.05
N GLY A 258 -7.45 0.20 -35.74
CA GLY A 258 -6.82 0.46 -34.44
C GLY A 258 -7.79 0.81 -33.30
N VAL A 259 -9.08 1.00 -33.61
CA VAL A 259 -10.12 1.41 -32.65
C VAL A 259 -11.43 0.64 -32.88
N VAL A 260 -12.26 0.54 -31.84
CA VAL A 260 -13.58 -0.11 -31.90
C VAL A 260 -14.57 0.55 -30.92
N MET A 261 -15.87 0.46 -31.19
CA MET A 261 -16.92 0.91 -30.26
C MET A 261 -17.38 -0.25 -29.38
N VAL A 262 -17.35 -0.09 -28.06
CA VAL A 262 -17.88 -1.04 -27.07
C VAL A 262 -18.76 -0.29 -26.08
N ASP A 263 -19.99 -0.75 -25.88
CA ASP A 263 -20.95 -0.15 -24.92
C ASP A 263 -21.10 1.38 -25.10
N GLY A 264 -21.07 1.86 -26.37
CA GLY A 264 -21.18 3.28 -26.72
C GLY A 264 -19.93 4.12 -26.54
N ARG A 265 -18.76 3.51 -26.23
CA ARG A 265 -17.48 4.20 -26.05
C ARG A 265 -16.43 3.70 -27.04
N MET A 266 -15.55 4.62 -27.45
CA MET A 266 -14.38 4.28 -28.26
C MET A 266 -13.33 3.57 -27.41
N VAL A 267 -12.80 2.47 -27.92
CA VAL A 267 -11.79 1.61 -27.29
C VAL A 267 -10.55 1.58 -28.17
N GLU A 268 -9.39 1.68 -27.50
CA GLU A 268 -8.04 1.78 -28.07
C GLU A 268 -7.05 0.97 -27.21
N ASN A 269 -5.79 0.84 -27.64
CA ASN A 269 -4.82 -0.01 -26.94
C ASN A 269 -4.61 0.31 -25.43
N PRO A 270 -4.58 1.57 -24.96
CA PRO A 270 -4.48 1.86 -23.53
C PRO A 270 -5.62 1.27 -22.70
N HIS A 271 -6.84 1.20 -23.26
CA HIS A 271 -8.00 0.59 -22.60
C HIS A 271 -7.81 -0.93 -22.43
N VAL A 272 -7.13 -1.59 -23.38
CA VAL A 272 -6.78 -3.01 -23.27
C VAL A 272 -5.74 -3.27 -22.19
N GLU A 273 -4.77 -2.37 -22.02
CA GLU A 273 -3.77 -2.48 -20.95
C GLU A 273 -4.43 -2.39 -19.58
N GLU A 274 -5.35 -1.44 -19.38
CA GLU A 274 -6.13 -1.32 -18.15
C GLU A 274 -7.08 -2.52 -17.93
N ALA A 275 -7.75 -2.98 -18.98
CA ALA A 275 -8.59 -4.17 -18.93
C ALA A 275 -7.78 -5.41 -18.49
N ARG A 276 -6.58 -5.60 -19.04
CA ARG A 276 -5.67 -6.69 -18.64
C ARG A 276 -5.23 -6.55 -17.18
N ARG A 277 -4.91 -5.33 -16.72
CA ARG A 277 -4.59 -5.05 -15.31
C ARG A 277 -5.76 -5.42 -14.40
N THR A 278 -6.98 -5.02 -14.75
CA THR A 278 -8.21 -5.34 -14.00
C THR A 278 -8.42 -6.85 -13.88
N LEU A 279 -8.27 -7.60 -14.98
CA LEU A 279 -8.41 -9.06 -14.97
C LEU A 279 -7.32 -9.74 -14.13
N ALA A 280 -6.06 -9.34 -14.30
CA ALA A 280 -4.95 -9.89 -13.53
C ALA A 280 -5.15 -9.68 -12.02
N LEU A 281 -5.58 -8.48 -11.60
CA LEU A 281 -5.87 -8.18 -10.20
C LEU A 281 -7.03 -9.04 -9.68
N TYR A 282 -8.13 -9.15 -10.43
CA TYR A 282 -9.27 -9.96 -10.06
C TYR A 282 -8.89 -11.44 -9.88
N GLU A 283 -8.13 -12.02 -10.81
CA GLU A 283 -7.66 -13.40 -10.72
C GLU A 283 -6.73 -13.64 -9.53
N MET A 284 -5.84 -12.69 -9.21
CA MET A 284 -4.99 -12.78 -8.02
C MET A 284 -5.81 -12.74 -6.73
N ILE A 285 -6.89 -11.97 -6.68
CA ILE A 285 -7.78 -11.84 -5.53
C ILE A 285 -8.58 -13.13 -5.27
N GLN A 286 -8.98 -13.86 -6.32
CA GLN A 286 -9.77 -15.08 -6.17
C GLN A 286 -8.93 -16.30 -5.73
N LYS A 287 -7.60 -16.21 -5.77
CA LYS A 287 -6.67 -17.32 -5.49
C LYS A 287 -6.25 -17.40 -4.03
#